data_AF-A0A1T5AK45-F1
#
_entry.id   AF-A0A1T5AK45-F1
#
_cell.length_a   1.000
_cell.length_b   1.000
_cell.length_c   1.000
_cell.angle_alpha   90.00
_cell.angle_beta   90.00
_cell.angle_gamma   90.00
#
_symmetry.space_group_name_H-M   'P 1'
#
loop_
_entity.id
_entity.type
_entity.pdbx_description
1 polymer ?
#
loop_
_entity_poly.entity_id
_entity_poly.type
_entity_poly.pdbx_seq_one_letter_code
_entity_poly.pdbx_strand_id
1 'polypeptide(L)'
;MKALTLVFLILFAFSDRSYSQCGKNINLTGSKTQHLNESGKVTRTEEEKSYVHISKSIITITVKDEFKASCTIKSVQCDWSIPFKKGRTTIHAVMTNDMGEPKDLVLSIEGSDLGLFLLFEIIGSPGDKVKVALDKFEEAA
;
A
#
# COMPACT_ATOMS: atom_id res chain seq x y z
N MET A 1 0.88 -54.27 1.13
CA MET A 1 0.02 -53.06 1.11
C MET A 1 -0.07 -52.45 2.51
N LYS A 2 0.97 -51.78 3.02
CA LYS A 2 0.91 -51.02 4.29
C LYS A 2 1.80 -49.75 4.32
N ALA A 3 2.58 -49.50 3.26
CA ALA A 3 3.50 -48.38 3.19
C ALA A 3 3.01 -47.22 2.28
N LEU A 4 1.82 -47.32 1.68
CA LEU A 4 1.33 -46.32 0.73
C LEU A 4 0.39 -45.27 1.35
N THR A 5 0.00 -45.42 2.62
CA THR A 5 -1.02 -44.58 3.27
C THR A 5 -0.44 -43.41 4.06
N LEU A 6 0.88 -43.29 4.19
CA LEU A 6 1.51 -42.23 5.01
C LEU A 6 1.91 -40.97 4.22
N VAL A 7 1.94 -41.05 2.87
CA VAL A 7 2.44 -39.95 2.02
C VAL A 7 1.34 -38.90 1.74
N PHE A 8 0.06 -39.24 1.93
CA PHE A 8 -1.04 -38.31 1.64
C PHE A 8 -1.33 -37.29 2.75
N LEU A 9 -0.75 -37.45 3.95
CA LEU A 9 -1.03 -36.58 5.10
C LEU A 9 -0.08 -35.37 5.24
N ILE A 10 0.99 -35.29 4.43
CA ILE A 10 2.02 -34.23 4.55
C ILE A 10 1.79 -33.07 3.55
N LEU A 11 0.77 -33.15 2.68
CA LEU A 11 0.53 -32.15 1.64
C LEU A 11 -0.30 -30.93 2.08
N PHE A 12 -0.76 -30.85 3.33
CA PHE A 12 -1.59 -29.74 3.82
C PHE A 12 -0.91 -28.81 4.84
N ALA A 13 0.38 -28.97 5.13
CA ALA A 13 1.06 -28.18 6.17
C ALA A 13 1.68 -26.84 5.69
N PHE A 14 1.40 -26.36 4.47
CA PHE A 14 2.12 -25.21 3.90
C PHE A 14 1.28 -23.99 3.47
N SER A 15 -0.02 -23.90 3.76
CA SER A 15 -0.81 -22.72 3.35
C SER A 15 -0.78 -21.54 4.33
N ASP A 16 -0.25 -21.68 5.54
CA ASP A 16 -0.41 -20.65 6.58
C ASP A 16 0.78 -19.68 6.69
N ARG A 17 1.61 -19.54 5.64
CA ARG A 17 2.43 -18.32 5.49
C ARG A 17 1.65 -17.21 4.79
N SER A 18 0.35 -17.14 5.05
CA SER A 18 -0.43 -15.94 4.77
C SER A 18 0.10 -14.85 5.70
N TYR A 19 1.04 -14.06 5.17
CA TYR A 19 1.66 -12.92 5.81
C TYR A 19 0.63 -12.10 6.59
N SER A 20 0.67 -12.16 7.94
CA SER A 20 -0.24 -11.43 8.85
C SER A 20 -0.14 -9.89 8.77
N GLN A 21 0.58 -9.37 7.77
CA GLN A 21 0.77 -7.95 7.50
C GLN A 21 -0.48 -7.32 6.87
N CYS A 22 -1.25 -8.10 6.10
CA CYS A 22 -2.54 -7.67 5.59
C CYS A 22 -3.53 -7.57 6.76
N GLY A 23 -3.90 -6.34 7.14
CA GLY A 23 -4.86 -6.08 8.22
C GLY A 23 -4.27 -5.57 9.53
N LYS A 24 -2.97 -5.26 9.56
CA LYS A 24 -2.38 -4.41 10.60
C LYS A 24 -2.72 -2.96 10.34
N ASN A 25 -2.90 -2.20 11.42
CA ASN A 25 -2.91 -0.75 11.32
C ASN A 25 -1.46 -0.30 11.11
N ILE A 26 -1.21 0.60 10.17
CA ILE A 26 0.14 1.08 9.88
C ILE A 26 0.16 2.59 9.72
N ASN A 27 1.26 3.19 10.18
CA ASN A 27 1.58 4.60 10.02
C ASN A 27 2.79 4.73 9.11
N LEU A 28 2.65 5.52 8.07
CA LEU A 28 3.69 5.83 7.10
C LEU A 28 3.99 7.32 7.18
N THR A 29 5.27 7.67 7.27
CA THR A 29 5.71 9.06 7.18
C THR A 29 6.67 9.21 6.02
N GLY A 30 6.46 10.25 5.20
CA GLY A 30 7.38 10.64 4.15
C GLY A 30 7.69 12.14 4.20
N SER A 31 8.81 12.52 3.61
CA SER A 31 9.28 13.90 3.51
C SER A 31 9.40 14.39 2.07
N LYS A 32 9.13 13.52 1.10
CA LYS A 32 9.32 13.77 -0.33
C LYS A 32 8.21 13.16 -1.16
N THR A 33 7.56 14.00 -1.95
CA THR A 33 6.51 13.63 -2.89
C THR A 33 6.99 13.86 -4.32
N GLN A 34 6.78 12.87 -5.19
CA GLN A 34 7.08 12.93 -6.61
C GLN A 34 5.80 12.72 -7.41
N HIS A 35 5.49 13.67 -8.29
CA HIS A 35 4.44 13.51 -9.28
C HIS A 35 5.04 12.87 -10.52
N LEU A 36 4.41 11.80 -10.99
CA LEU A 36 4.81 11.06 -12.16
C LEU A 36 3.75 11.19 -13.25
N ASN A 37 4.19 11.30 -14.49
CA ASN A 37 3.30 11.20 -15.65
C ASN A 37 2.95 9.73 -15.96
N GLU A 38 2.20 9.51 -17.04
CA GLU A 38 1.79 8.17 -17.51
C GLU A 38 2.96 7.21 -17.76
N SER A 39 4.11 7.73 -18.20
CA SER A 39 5.32 6.92 -18.44
C SER A 39 6.14 6.65 -17.18
N GLY A 40 5.68 7.09 -16.01
CA GLY A 40 6.36 6.93 -14.73
C GLY A 40 7.55 7.88 -14.53
N LYS A 41 7.70 8.88 -15.41
CA LYS A 41 8.76 9.89 -15.28
C LYS A 41 8.33 10.97 -14.30
N VAL A 42 9.24 11.36 -13.40
CA VAL A 42 9.05 12.49 -12.49
C VAL A 42 8.86 13.77 -13.28
N THR A 43 7.72 14.44 -13.07
CA THR A 43 7.39 15.76 -13.62
C THR A 43 7.57 16.87 -12.59
N ARG A 44 7.34 16.55 -11.30
CA ARG A 44 7.48 17.49 -10.19
C ARG A 44 7.94 16.76 -8.94
N THR A 45 8.79 17.39 -8.13
CA THR A 45 9.14 16.93 -6.79
C THR A 45 8.83 18.02 -5.79
N GLU A 46 8.24 17.65 -4.66
CA GLU A 46 8.02 18.54 -3.52
C GLU A 46 8.67 17.94 -2.27
N GLU A 47 9.39 18.78 -1.52
CA GLU A 47 9.90 18.45 -0.20
C GLU A 47 8.81 18.83 0.81
N GLU A 48 8.05 17.84 1.26
CA GLU A 48 6.89 18.05 2.11
C GLU A 48 6.63 16.86 3.03
N LYS A 49 6.20 17.17 4.25
CA LYS A 49 5.84 16.13 5.21
C LYS A 49 4.48 15.56 4.85
N SER A 50 4.42 14.24 4.71
CA SER A 50 3.21 13.47 4.51
C SER A 50 3.07 12.42 5.60
N TYR A 51 1.84 12.20 6.04
CA TYR A 51 1.46 11.18 7.01
C TYR A 51 0.31 10.37 6.44
N VAL A 52 0.47 9.06 6.40
CA VAL A 52 -0.55 8.14 5.92
C VAL A 52 -0.82 7.10 6.99
N HIS A 53 -2.05 7.07 7.49
CA HIS A 53 -2.52 6.02 8.38
C HIS A 53 -3.44 5.09 7.61
N ILE A 54 -3.17 3.80 7.69
CA ILE A 54 -3.94 2.74 7.03
C ILE A 54 -4.47 1.84 8.13
N SER A 55 -5.79 1.79 8.26
CA SER A 55 -6.51 0.86 9.12
C SER A 55 -7.08 -0.30 8.30
N LYS A 56 -7.89 -1.16 8.93
CA LYS A 56 -8.57 -2.26 8.23
C LYS A 56 -9.56 -1.82 7.14
N SER A 57 -10.15 -0.63 7.27
CA SER A 57 -11.25 -0.20 6.39
C SER A 57 -11.06 1.21 5.83
N ILE A 58 -10.17 2.02 6.41
CA ILE A 58 -9.99 3.42 6.06
C ILE A 58 -8.50 3.74 5.92
N ILE A 59 -8.18 4.52 4.89
CA ILE A 59 -6.90 5.21 4.72
C ILE A 59 -7.14 6.69 5.02
N THR A 60 -6.29 7.31 5.82
CA THR A 60 -6.26 8.77 6.01
C THR A 60 -4.90 9.31 5.63
N ILE A 61 -4.90 10.37 4.82
CA ILE A 61 -3.71 11.01 4.29
C ILE A 61 -3.71 12.45 4.76
N THR A 62 -2.57 12.91 5.29
CA THR A 62 -2.34 14.31 5.65
C THR A 62 -1.05 14.77 4.98
N VAL A 63 -1.07 15.93 4.32
CA VAL A 63 0.10 16.54 3.68
C VAL A 63 0.23 17.99 4.15
N LYS A 64 1.44 18.37 4.61
CA LYS A 64 1.75 19.70 5.18
C LYS A 64 0.80 20.14 6.32
N ASP A 65 0.12 19.20 6.99
CA ASP A 65 -0.95 19.46 7.97
C ASP A 65 -2.17 20.24 7.44
N GLU A 66 -2.20 20.57 6.15
CA GLU A 66 -3.23 21.36 5.47
C GLU A 66 -4.18 20.48 4.66
N PHE A 67 -3.62 19.65 3.79
CA PHE A 67 -4.41 18.76 2.95
C PHE A 67 -4.75 17.47 3.71
N LYS A 68 -6.03 17.08 3.69
CA LYS A 68 -6.53 15.86 4.31
C LYS A 68 -7.43 15.11 3.34
N ALA A 69 -7.20 13.80 3.21
CA ALA A 69 -8.05 12.93 2.42
C ALA A 69 -8.36 11.65 3.20
N SER A 70 -9.54 11.08 2.95
CA SER A 70 -9.94 9.78 3.49
C SER A 70 -10.42 8.87 2.36
N CYS A 71 -9.99 7.62 2.40
CA CYS A 71 -10.36 6.60 1.42
C CYS A 71 -10.93 5.38 2.12
N THR A 72 -12.01 4.82 1.59
CA THR A 72 -12.58 3.55 2.06
C THR A 72 -11.93 2.39 1.32
N ILE A 73 -11.36 1.44 2.06
CA ILE A 73 -10.69 0.26 1.52
C ILE A 73 -11.72 -0.73 1.00
N LYS A 74 -11.54 -1.18 -0.25
CA LYS A 74 -12.33 -2.24 -0.89
C LYS A 74 -11.64 -3.60 -0.75
N SER A 75 -10.33 -3.65 -0.98
CA SER A 75 -9.55 -4.88 -0.87
C SER A 75 -8.08 -4.57 -0.59
N VAL A 76 -7.40 -5.55 0.00
CA VAL A 76 -5.97 -5.50 0.29
C VAL A 76 -5.34 -6.81 -0.15
N GLN A 77 -4.23 -6.73 -0.88
CA GLN A 77 -3.41 -7.85 -1.26
C GLN A 77 -1.97 -7.61 -0.81
N CYS A 78 -1.36 -8.60 -0.17
CA CYS A 78 0.02 -8.56 0.28
C CYS A 78 0.83 -9.62 -0.45
N ASP A 79 1.89 -9.18 -1.12
CA ASP A 79 2.85 -10.03 -1.82
C ASP A 79 4.27 -9.63 -1.38
N TRP A 80 4.61 -10.00 -0.14
CA TRP A 80 5.90 -9.70 0.47
C TRP A 80 6.75 -10.95 0.54
N SER A 81 7.90 -10.98 -0.14
CA SER A 81 8.90 -12.01 0.15
C SER A 81 9.60 -11.76 1.49
N ILE A 82 9.84 -10.48 1.81
CA ILE A 82 10.34 -9.99 3.11
C ILE A 82 9.50 -8.78 3.53
N PRO A 83 8.79 -8.83 4.67
CA PRO A 83 7.97 -7.73 5.20
C PRO A 83 8.64 -6.36 5.08
N PHE A 84 7.98 -5.41 4.39
CA PHE A 84 8.40 -4.01 4.24
C PHE A 84 9.84 -3.77 3.74
N LYS A 85 10.46 -4.80 3.14
CA LYS A 85 11.79 -4.71 2.53
C LYS A 85 11.78 -5.16 1.09
N LYS A 86 11.07 -6.26 0.78
CA LYS A 86 11.03 -6.83 -0.57
C LYS A 86 9.65 -7.39 -0.89
N GLY A 87 8.92 -6.67 -1.75
CA GLY A 87 7.58 -7.02 -2.19
C GLY A 87 6.65 -5.82 -2.16
N ARG A 88 5.35 -6.08 -2.12
CA ARG A 88 4.33 -5.04 -2.24
C ARG A 88 3.06 -5.35 -1.44
N THR A 89 2.44 -4.32 -0.87
CA THR A 89 1.01 -4.32 -0.53
C THR A 89 0.27 -3.50 -1.57
N THR A 90 -0.82 -4.00 -2.13
CA THR A 90 -1.73 -3.27 -3.02
C THR A 90 -3.09 -3.14 -2.36
N ILE A 91 -3.62 -1.92 -2.30
CA ILE A 91 -4.88 -1.57 -1.67
C ILE A 91 -5.76 -0.89 -2.71
N HIS A 92 -6.91 -1.49 -3.00
CA HIS A 92 -7.95 -0.84 -3.78
C HIS A 92 -8.86 -0.07 -2.83
N ALA A 93 -9.12 1.19 -3.12
CA ALA A 93 -9.93 2.04 -2.27
C ALA A 93 -10.79 3.02 -3.09
N VAL A 94 -11.74 3.65 -2.41
CA VAL A 94 -12.57 4.73 -2.95
C VAL A 94 -12.32 5.98 -2.13
N MET A 95 -11.96 7.07 -2.81
CA MET A 95 -11.92 8.40 -2.23
C MET A 95 -13.20 9.14 -2.62
N THR A 96 -13.87 9.73 -1.63
CA THR A 96 -14.98 10.66 -1.89
C THR A 96 -14.40 12.07 -1.83
N ASN A 97 -14.52 12.82 -2.93
CA ASN A 97 -14.13 14.24 -2.92
C ASN A 97 -15.21 15.10 -2.26
N ASP A 98 -14.93 16.39 -2.07
CA ASP A 98 -15.86 17.35 -1.46
C ASP A 98 -17.19 17.51 -2.23
N MET A 99 -17.23 17.08 -3.50
CA MET A 99 -18.42 17.09 -4.35
C MET A 99 -19.27 15.80 -4.22
N GLY A 100 -18.83 14.82 -3.43
CA GLY A 100 -19.54 13.56 -3.20
C GLY A 100 -19.35 12.51 -4.31
N GLU A 101 -18.51 12.77 -5.31
CA GLU A 101 -18.25 11.81 -6.38
C GLU A 101 -17.18 10.79 -5.96
N PRO A 102 -17.49 9.48 -6.00
CA PRO A 102 -16.51 8.45 -5.66
C PRO A 102 -15.47 8.31 -6.78
N LYS A 103 -14.19 8.37 -6.40
CA LYS A 103 -13.06 8.04 -7.28
C LYS A 103 -12.38 6.77 -6.79
N ASP A 104 -12.31 5.78 -7.67
CA ASP A 104 -11.53 4.58 -7.41
C ASP A 104 -10.04 4.88 -7.52
N LEU A 105 -9.26 4.33 -6.59
CA LEU A 105 -7.81 4.46 -6.59
C LEU A 105 -7.13 3.16 -6.16
N VAL A 106 -5.87 3.07 -6.53
CA VAL A 106 -4.95 2.03 -6.10
C VAL A 106 -3.83 2.69 -5.31
N LEU A 107 -3.61 2.19 -4.10
CA LEU A 107 -2.47 2.54 -3.27
C LEU A 107 -1.54 1.33 -3.18
N SER A 108 -0.26 1.52 -3.48
CA SER A 108 0.75 0.47 -3.40
C SER A 108 1.89 0.86 -2.45
N ILE A 109 2.16 0.02 -1.46
CA ILE A 109 3.36 0.13 -0.62
C ILE A 109 4.38 -0.84 -1.20
N GLU A 110 5.53 -0.35 -1.64
CA GLU A 110 6.53 -1.13 -2.37
C GLU A 110 7.88 -1.08 -1.67
N GLY A 111 8.41 -2.24 -1.31
CA GLY A 111 9.76 -2.37 -0.77
C GLY A 111 10.68 -3.01 -1.80
N SER A 112 11.85 -2.39 -1.98
CA SER A 112 12.93 -2.87 -2.83
C SER A 112 14.29 -2.46 -2.24
N ASP A 113 15.38 -2.78 -2.93
CA ASP A 113 16.73 -2.34 -2.56
C ASP A 113 16.89 -0.80 -2.58
N LEU A 114 15.98 -0.10 -3.27
CA LEU A 114 15.94 1.37 -3.31
C LEU A 114 15.21 1.99 -2.11
N GLY A 115 14.63 1.17 -1.23
CA GLY A 115 13.86 1.61 -0.07
C GLY A 115 12.37 1.29 -0.18
N LEU A 116 11.59 1.93 0.69
CA LEU A 116 10.14 1.77 0.79
C LEU A 116 9.44 2.98 0.19
N PHE A 117 8.47 2.73 -0.68
CA PHE A 117 7.72 3.77 -1.38
C PHE A 117 6.22 3.54 -1.23
N LEU A 118 5.49 4.64 -1.24
CA LEU A 118 4.03 4.64 -1.37
C LEU A 118 3.67 5.22 -2.74
N LEU A 119 2.85 4.52 -3.51
CA LEU A 119 2.38 4.96 -4.82
C LEU A 119 0.86 5.09 -4.79
N PHE A 120 0.35 6.24 -5.21
CA PHE A 120 -1.07 6.51 -5.39
C PHE A 120 -1.39 6.65 -6.88
N GLU A 121 -2.43 5.96 -7.32
CA GLU A 121 -2.92 5.97 -8.69
C GLU A 121 -4.44 6.08 -8.72
N ILE A 122 -4.99 7.12 -9.37
CA ILE A 122 -6.43 7.25 -9.59
C ILE A 122 -6.82 6.44 -10.83
N ILE A 123 -7.79 5.54 -10.70
CA ILE A 123 -8.26 4.71 -11.81
C ILE A 123 -8.94 5.60 -12.85
N GLY A 124 -8.58 5.43 -14.13
CA GLY A 124 -9.09 6.25 -15.23
C GLY A 124 -8.39 7.61 -15.38
N SER A 125 -7.36 7.90 -14.57
CA SER A 125 -6.51 9.09 -14.71
C SER A 125 -5.04 8.70 -14.63
N PRO A 126 -4.50 8.04 -15.67
CA PRO A 126 -3.15 7.46 -15.65
C PRO A 126 -2.01 8.50 -15.53
N GLY A 127 -2.31 9.78 -15.75
CA GLY A 127 -1.33 10.86 -15.84
C GLY A 127 -0.93 11.56 -14.54
N ASP A 128 -1.53 11.20 -13.40
CA ASP A 128 -1.27 11.87 -12.11
C ASP A 128 -0.97 10.84 -11.01
N LYS A 129 0.14 10.11 -11.18
CA LYS A 129 0.60 9.20 -10.11
C LYS A 129 1.41 9.98 -9.10
N VAL A 130 1.21 9.68 -7.83
CA VAL A 130 1.96 10.30 -6.74
C VAL A 130 2.78 9.24 -6.03
N LYS A 131 4.11 9.39 -6.05
CA LYS A 131 5.05 8.53 -5.37
C LYS A 131 5.65 9.26 -4.18
N VAL A 132 5.56 8.67 -3.00
CA VAL A 132 6.15 9.20 -1.77
C VAL A 132 7.27 8.27 -1.33
N ALA A 133 8.44 8.83 -1.04
CA ALA A 133 9.51 8.10 -0.37
C ALA A 133 9.21 8.06 1.13
N LEU A 134 9.23 6.86 1.71
CA LEU A 134 8.87 6.68 3.12
C LEU A 134 10.12 6.71 3.99
N ASP A 135 10.12 7.64 4.95
CA ASP A 135 11.18 7.78 5.95
C ASP A 135 10.95 6.86 7.15
N LYS A 136 9.67 6.57 7.45
CA LYS A 136 9.28 5.79 8.61
C LYS A 136 8.07 4.91 8.32
N PHE A 137 8.15 3.70 8.85
CA PHE A 137 7.07 2.73 8.90
C PHE A 137 6.88 2.27 10.35
N GLU A 138 5.64 2.29 10.84
CA GLU A 138 5.29 1.79 12.17
C GLU A 138 3.99 1.00 12.11
N GLU A 139 3.93 -0.14 12.81
CA GLU A 139 2.65 -0.76 13.14
C GLU A 139 1.95 0.11 14.18
N ALA A 140 0.73 0.55 13.88
CA ALA A 140 -0.09 1.27 14.83
C ALA A 140 -0.73 0.26 15.80
N ALA A 141 -0.82 0.66 17.08
CA ALA A 141 -1.45 -0.12 18.13
C ALA A 141 -2.94 -0.41 17.87
#